data_AF-A0A643CDA5-F1
#
_entry.id   AF-A0A643CDA5-F1
#
_cell.length_a   1.000
_cell.length_b   1.000
_cell.length_c   1.000
_cell.angle_alpha   90.00
_cell.angle_beta   90.00
_cell.angle_gamma   90.00
#
_symmetry.space_group_name_H-M   'P 1'
#
loop_
_entity.id
_entity.type
_entity.pdbx_description
1 polymer ?
#
loop_
_entity_poly.entity_id
_entity_poly.type
_entity_poly.pdbx_seq_one_letter_code
_entity_poly.pdbx_strand_id
1 'polypeptide(L)'
;MHVIDHTKGQPSEGETRNVLTESARIARGKITDLAKLSAADHDAAVFPGGFGAAKNLYEFHQAGKPIGLCCIAPVLAAKVLRSVEVTVGHEQEEGGKWPYAGTAQVIKALGAKHCVTGVTISFQQRG
;
A
#
# COMPACT_ATOMS: atom_id res chain seq x y z
N MET A 1 3.37 16.67 -3.88
CA MET A 1 2.68 15.53 -4.51
C MET A 1 2.83 15.69 -6.01
N HIS A 2 3.27 14.64 -6.71
CA HIS A 2 3.45 14.69 -8.16
C HIS A 2 2.21 14.14 -8.86
N VAL A 3 1.77 14.80 -9.92
CA VAL A 3 0.84 14.22 -10.90
C VAL A 3 1.69 13.53 -11.95
N ILE A 4 1.47 12.23 -12.17
CA ILE A 4 2.23 11.44 -13.14
C ILE A 4 1.36 11.21 -14.38
N ASP A 5 1.86 11.61 -15.55
CA ASP A 5 1.31 11.18 -16.82
C ASP A 5 1.74 9.72 -17.05
N HIS A 6 0.81 8.81 -16.83
CA HIS A 6 1.08 7.37 -16.96
C HIS A 6 1.23 6.92 -18.42
N THR A 7 0.85 7.74 -19.40
CA THR A 7 1.12 7.44 -20.82
C THR A 7 2.60 7.66 -21.19
N LYS A 8 3.28 8.52 -20.42
CA LYS A 8 4.70 8.86 -20.61
C LYS A 8 5.60 8.32 -19.49
N GLY A 9 5.02 7.91 -18.36
CA GLY A 9 5.75 7.51 -17.16
C GLY A 9 6.50 8.65 -16.47
N GLN A 10 6.08 9.90 -16.67
CA GLN A 10 6.80 11.10 -16.24
C GLN A 10 5.90 12.07 -15.46
N PRO A 11 6.46 12.96 -14.62
CA PRO A 11 5.70 14.02 -14.00
C PRO A 11 5.04 14.96 -15.03
N SER A 12 3.79 15.33 -14.78
CA SER A 12 3.09 16.40 -15.51
C SER A 12 3.42 17.73 -14.84
N GLU A 13 4.36 18.48 -15.41
CA GLU A 13 4.80 19.76 -14.85
C GLU A 13 3.68 20.81 -14.85
N GLY A 14 3.54 21.55 -13.75
CA GLY A 14 2.51 22.57 -13.58
C GLY A 14 1.11 22.04 -13.26
N GLU A 15 0.87 20.73 -13.34
CA GLU A 15 -0.42 20.13 -13.01
C GLU A 15 -0.53 19.84 -11.50
N THR A 16 -1.64 20.23 -10.89
CA THR A 16 -1.96 19.96 -9.48
C THR A 16 -3.32 19.28 -9.37
N ARG A 17 -3.41 18.25 -8.54
CA ARG A 17 -4.65 17.52 -8.28
C ARG A 17 -4.87 17.32 -6.78
N ASN A 18 -6.14 17.25 -6.38
CA ASN A 18 -6.54 16.99 -5.00
C ASN A 18 -6.76 15.49 -4.78
N VAL A 19 -6.11 14.91 -3.76
CA VAL A 19 -6.19 13.47 -3.46
C VAL A 19 -7.62 12.99 -3.24
N LEU A 20 -8.42 13.72 -2.46
CA LEU A 20 -9.78 13.31 -2.11
C LEU A 20 -10.66 13.33 -3.37
N THR A 21 -10.57 14.39 -4.18
CA THR A 21 -11.29 14.52 -5.45
C THR A 21 -10.92 13.41 -6.43
N GLU A 22 -9.63 13.09 -6.58
CA GLU A 22 -9.20 12.02 -7.48
C GLU A 22 -9.60 10.63 -6.95
N SER A 23 -9.50 10.41 -5.64
CA SER A 23 -9.90 9.16 -4.99
C SER A 23 -11.42 8.91 -5.08
N ALA A 24 -12.23 9.98 -5.15
CA ALA A 24 -13.67 9.89 -5.36
C ALA A 24 -14.03 9.16 -6.68
N ARG A 25 -13.14 9.16 -7.68
CA ARG A 25 -13.34 8.40 -8.93
C ARG A 25 -13.40 6.89 -8.65
N ILE A 26 -12.52 6.38 -7.79
CA ILE A 26 -12.49 4.96 -7.39
C ILE A 26 -13.72 4.61 -6.55
N ALA A 27 -14.03 5.46 -5.56
CA ALA A 27 -15.15 5.26 -4.64
C ALA A 27 -16.53 5.58 -5.24
N ARG A 28 -16.59 6.00 -6.52
CA ARG A 28 -17.82 6.46 -7.20
C ARG A 28 -18.57 7.52 -6.38
N GLY A 29 -17.82 8.50 -5.86
CA GLY A 29 -18.32 9.60 -5.05
C GLY A 29 -18.57 9.28 -3.56
N LYS A 30 -18.56 8.01 -3.14
CA LYS A 30 -18.78 7.60 -1.74
C LYS A 30 -17.48 7.63 -0.94
N ILE A 31 -16.93 8.82 -0.74
CA ILE A 31 -15.66 9.01 -0.04
C ILE A 31 -15.79 10.10 1.03
N THR A 32 -15.03 9.96 2.11
CA THR A 32 -14.96 10.93 3.21
C THR A 32 -13.52 11.36 3.44
N ASP A 33 -13.33 12.57 3.95
CA ASP A 33 -12.02 13.06 4.36
C ASP A 33 -11.40 12.12 5.40
N LEU A 34 -10.14 11.77 5.16
CA LEU A 34 -9.37 10.89 6.01
C LEU A 34 -9.16 11.45 7.42
N ALA A 35 -9.17 12.77 7.59
CA ALA A 35 -9.10 13.42 8.90
C ALA A 35 -10.34 13.17 9.78
N LYS A 36 -11.44 12.69 9.20
CA LYS A 36 -12.66 12.30 9.92
C LYS A 36 -12.70 10.80 10.25
N LEU A 37 -11.69 10.04 9.85
CA LEU A 37 -11.59 8.64 10.18
C LEU A 37 -11.38 8.47 11.68
N SER A 38 -12.11 7.54 12.25
CA SER A 38 -11.94 7.08 13.63
C SER A 38 -11.92 5.56 13.61
N ALA A 39 -10.91 4.99 14.26
CA ALA A 39 -10.81 3.56 14.43
C ALA A 39 -11.97 3.02 15.27
N ALA A 40 -12.64 3.83 16.10
CA ALA A 40 -13.77 3.36 16.91
C ALA A 40 -14.96 2.88 16.05
N ASP A 41 -15.17 3.49 14.89
CA ASP A 41 -16.37 3.29 14.07
C ASP A 41 -16.24 2.18 13.01
N HIS A 42 -15.10 1.48 12.97
CA HIS A 42 -14.76 0.50 11.93
C HIS A 42 -14.08 -0.72 12.52
N ASP A 43 -14.29 -1.92 11.99
CA ASP A 43 -13.66 -3.13 12.53
C ASP A 43 -12.24 -3.39 12.01
N ALA A 44 -11.88 -2.83 10.85
CA ALA A 44 -10.60 -3.05 10.19
C ALA A 44 -10.24 -1.90 9.22
N ALA A 45 -8.97 -1.85 8.82
CA ALA A 45 -8.50 -0.96 7.75
C ALA A 45 -7.85 -1.76 6.61
N VAL A 46 -8.08 -1.33 5.37
CA VAL A 46 -7.41 -1.87 4.18
C VAL A 46 -6.75 -0.73 3.43
N PHE A 47 -5.45 -0.84 3.19
CA PHE A 47 -4.70 0.10 2.38
C PHE A 47 -4.33 -0.56 1.05
N PRO A 48 -4.99 -0.17 -0.07
CA PRO A 48 -4.51 -0.55 -1.38
C PRO A 48 -3.08 -0.03 -1.58
N GLY A 49 -2.36 -0.64 -2.52
CA GLY A 49 -1.02 -0.18 -2.88
C GLY A 49 -0.99 1.25 -3.44
N GLY A 50 0.20 1.72 -3.76
CA GLY A 50 0.46 3.09 -4.20
C GLY A 50 1.19 3.90 -3.13
N PHE A 51 1.85 4.97 -3.53
CA PHE A 51 2.79 5.71 -2.69
C PHE A 51 2.15 6.65 -1.65
N GLY A 52 0.81 6.69 -1.53
CA GLY A 52 0.09 7.75 -0.81
C GLY A 52 -0.38 7.48 0.62
N ALA A 53 -0.22 6.26 1.16
CA ALA A 53 -1.11 5.78 2.22
C ALA A 53 -0.45 5.50 3.59
N ALA A 54 0.16 6.50 4.25
CA ALA A 54 0.96 6.24 5.47
C ALA A 54 0.31 6.62 6.82
N LYS A 55 -0.65 7.56 6.87
CA LYS A 55 -0.96 8.28 8.12
C LYS A 55 -1.82 7.53 9.14
N ASN A 56 -2.84 6.77 8.74
CA ASN A 56 -3.83 6.22 9.69
C ASN A 56 -3.53 4.80 10.17
N LEU A 57 -2.40 4.26 9.76
CA LEU A 57 -1.99 2.91 10.11
C LEU A 57 -1.80 2.74 11.64
N TYR A 58 -1.31 3.79 12.30
CA TYR A 58 -1.02 3.78 13.74
C TYR A 58 -2.29 3.71 14.61
N GLU A 59 -3.37 4.39 14.21
CA GLU A 59 -4.61 4.44 14.99
C GLU A 59 -5.29 3.06 15.06
N PHE A 60 -5.43 2.38 13.92
CA PHE A 60 -5.99 1.02 13.87
C PHE A 60 -5.11 0.01 14.62
N HIS A 61 -3.79 0.18 14.55
CA HIS A 61 -2.85 -0.67 15.29
C HIS A 61 -3.02 -0.51 16.81
N GLN A 62 -3.09 0.73 17.31
CA GLN A 62 -3.34 0.98 18.74
C GLN A 62 -4.70 0.44 19.21
N ALA A 63 -5.71 0.47 18.34
CA ALA A 63 -7.03 -0.10 18.63
C ALA A 63 -7.07 -1.64 18.55
N GLY A 64 -5.95 -2.30 18.22
CA GLY A 64 -5.88 -3.76 18.08
C GLY A 64 -6.69 -4.31 16.91
N LYS A 65 -6.98 -3.48 15.90
CA LYS A 65 -7.86 -3.85 14.78
C LYS A 65 -7.05 -4.42 13.61
N PRO A 66 -7.60 -5.39 12.85
CA PRO A 66 -6.93 -5.94 11.67
C PRO A 66 -6.61 -4.88 10.61
N ILE A 67 -5.43 -5.01 10.00
CA ILE A 67 -4.94 -4.12 8.93
C ILE A 67 -4.51 -4.98 7.73
N GLY A 68 -5.15 -4.77 6.58
CA GLY A 68 -4.75 -5.35 5.29
C GLY A 68 -3.90 -4.38 4.47
N LEU A 69 -2.76 -4.85 3.94
CA LEU A 69 -1.81 -4.05 3.15
C LEU A 69 -1.51 -4.77 1.84
N CYS A 70 -1.58 -4.06 0.71
CA CYS A 70 -1.38 -4.64 -0.62
C CYS A 70 -0.22 -3.99 -1.38
N CYS A 71 0.51 -4.79 -2.16
CA CYS A 71 1.62 -4.37 -3.03
C CYS A 71 2.73 -3.67 -2.22
N ILE A 72 2.96 -2.37 -2.43
CA ILE A 72 4.02 -1.60 -1.74
C ILE A 72 3.61 -1.07 -0.36
N ALA A 73 2.30 -1.08 -0.03
CA ALA A 73 1.78 -0.59 1.24
C ALA A 73 2.39 -1.24 2.50
N PRO A 74 2.81 -2.52 2.51
CA PRO A 74 3.44 -3.14 3.67
C PRO A 74 4.72 -2.45 4.16
N VAL A 75 5.43 -1.72 3.29
CA VAL A 75 6.60 -0.90 3.67
C VAL A 75 6.21 0.21 4.65
N LEU A 76 4.98 0.71 4.58
CA LEU A 76 4.48 1.75 5.48
C LEU A 76 4.31 1.21 6.90
N ALA A 77 3.86 -0.04 7.05
CA ALA A 77 3.83 -0.71 8.34
C ALA A 77 5.22 -0.93 8.91
N ALA A 78 6.18 -1.36 8.08
CA ALA A 78 7.57 -1.48 8.51
C ALA A 78 8.16 -0.14 9.00
N LYS A 79 7.71 0.99 8.43
CA LYS A 79 8.19 2.33 8.82
C LYS A 79 7.50 2.90 10.07
N VAL A 80 6.19 2.68 10.20
CA VAL A 80 5.34 3.34 11.21
C VAL A 80 5.18 2.50 12.46
N LEU A 81 5.17 1.17 12.34
CA LEU A 81 4.98 0.24 13.45
C LEU A 81 6.30 -0.41 13.84
N ARG A 82 6.45 -0.76 15.12
CA ARG A 82 7.63 -1.46 15.63
C ARG A 82 7.44 -2.96 15.48
N SER A 83 8.48 -3.66 15.02
CA SER A 83 8.56 -5.13 15.04
C SER A 83 7.42 -5.87 14.32
N VAL A 84 7.04 -5.41 13.13
CA VAL A 84 6.01 -6.09 12.31
C VAL A 84 6.61 -7.12 11.35
N GLU A 85 5.80 -8.11 10.99
CA GLU A 85 6.09 -9.08 9.94
C GLU A 85 5.19 -8.79 8.73
N VAL A 86 5.81 -8.65 7.55
CA VAL A 86 5.12 -8.27 6.31
C VAL A 86 5.74 -8.96 5.09
N THR A 87 5.02 -8.96 3.97
CA THR A 87 5.52 -9.44 2.67
C THR A 87 5.35 -8.37 1.59
N VAL A 88 6.30 -8.29 0.66
CA VAL A 88 6.16 -7.58 -0.62
C VAL A 88 6.43 -8.52 -1.81
N GLY A 89 6.21 -9.82 -1.60
CA GLY A 89 6.47 -10.86 -2.58
C GLY A 89 7.77 -11.60 -2.28
N HIS A 90 8.79 -11.37 -3.12
CA HIS A 90 10.03 -12.14 -3.12
C HIS A 90 11.26 -11.25 -2.87
N GLU A 91 12.36 -11.86 -2.41
CA GLU A 91 13.63 -11.16 -2.13
C GLU A 91 14.63 -11.21 -3.27
N GLN A 92 14.36 -12.04 -4.26
CA GLN A 92 15.22 -12.26 -5.43
C GLN A 92 14.42 -12.06 -6.71
N GLU A 93 15.07 -11.46 -7.71
CA GLU A 93 14.53 -11.39 -9.06
C GLU A 93 14.56 -12.77 -9.71
N GLU A 94 13.46 -13.16 -10.35
CA GLU A 94 13.33 -14.45 -11.02
C GLU A 94 12.80 -14.23 -12.44
N GLY A 95 13.70 -13.99 -13.40
CA GLY A 95 13.34 -13.85 -14.82
C GLY A 95 12.28 -12.77 -15.07
N GLY A 96 12.42 -11.60 -14.43
CA GLY A 96 11.46 -10.50 -14.54
C GLY A 96 10.16 -10.65 -13.75
N LYS A 97 9.92 -11.78 -13.06
CA LYS A 97 8.72 -11.98 -12.23
C LYS A 97 8.65 -11.04 -11.02
N TRP A 98 9.82 -10.68 -10.47
CA TRP A 98 9.96 -9.83 -9.28
C TRP A 98 10.92 -8.67 -9.54
N PRO A 99 10.57 -7.71 -10.41
CA PRO A 99 11.46 -6.63 -10.83
C PRO A 99 11.83 -5.66 -9.70
N TYR A 100 11.09 -5.70 -8.58
CA TYR A 100 11.30 -4.84 -7.41
C TYR A 100 11.66 -5.62 -6.13
N ALA A 101 12.29 -6.80 -6.28
CA ALA A 101 12.69 -7.66 -5.16
C ALA A 101 13.58 -6.96 -4.11
N GLY A 102 14.31 -5.92 -4.52
CA GLY A 102 15.08 -5.00 -3.67
C GLY A 102 14.30 -4.31 -2.54
N THR A 103 12.98 -4.31 -2.62
CA THR A 103 12.10 -3.70 -1.59
C THR A 103 12.15 -4.47 -0.27
N ALA A 104 12.39 -5.78 -0.29
CA ALA A 104 12.46 -6.60 0.91
C ALA A 104 13.61 -6.17 1.84
N GLN A 105 14.72 -5.70 1.27
CA GLN A 105 15.88 -5.21 1.98
C GLN A 105 15.55 -3.91 2.73
N VAL A 106 14.70 -3.05 2.16
CA VAL A 106 14.22 -1.83 2.82
C VAL A 106 13.41 -2.18 4.07
N ILE A 107 12.53 -3.18 3.99
CA ILE A 107 11.73 -3.65 5.14
C ILE A 107 12.65 -4.12 6.27
N LYS A 108 13.67 -4.92 5.95
CA LYS A 108 14.67 -5.40 6.92
C LYS A 108 15.46 -4.24 7.53
N ALA A 109 15.87 -3.27 6.71
CA ALA A 109 16.60 -2.08 7.18
C ALA A 109 15.76 -1.18 8.09
N LEU A 110 14.43 -1.20 7.94
CA LEU A 110 13.49 -0.52 8.84
C LEU A 110 13.25 -1.29 10.15
N GLY A 111 13.87 -2.46 10.34
CA GLY A 111 13.75 -3.28 11.55
C GLY A 111 12.52 -4.18 11.57
N ALA A 112 11.82 -4.33 10.44
CA ALA A 112 10.72 -5.26 10.28
C ALA A 112 11.18 -6.59 9.67
N LYS A 113 10.42 -7.65 9.89
CA LYS A 113 10.67 -8.96 9.27
C LYS A 113 9.96 -9.05 7.93
N HIS A 114 10.71 -9.35 6.87
CA HIS A 114 10.14 -9.70 5.58
C HIS A 114 9.91 -11.21 5.48
N CYS A 115 8.75 -11.62 4.99
CA CYS A 115 8.40 -13.00 4.70
C CYS A 115 8.14 -13.18 3.21
N VAL A 116 8.84 -14.12 2.60
CA VAL A 116 8.61 -14.46 1.18
C VAL A 116 7.25 -15.13 1.03
N THR A 117 6.41 -14.56 0.17
CA THR A 117 5.08 -15.10 -0.13
C THR A 117 4.79 -14.97 -1.62
N GLY A 118 4.45 -16.09 -2.27
CA GLY A 118 4.06 -16.11 -3.69
C GLY A 118 2.65 -15.56 -3.93
N VAL A 119 2.38 -15.13 -5.17
CA VAL A 119 1.01 -14.79 -5.60
C VAL A 119 0.27 -16.09 -5.94
N THR A 120 -0.90 -16.27 -5.33
CA THR A 120 -1.82 -17.36 -5.69
C THR A 120 -2.91 -16.82 -6.60
N ILE A 121 -3.01 -17.34 -7.83
CA ILE A 121 -4.14 -17.02 -8.72
C ILE A 121 -5.20 -18.09 -8.49
N SER A 122 -6.32 -17.71 -7.87
CA SER A 122 -7.40 -18.64 -7.51
C SER A 122 -8.31 -19.01 -8.68
N PHE A 123 -8.13 -18.40 -9.85
CA PHE A 123 -8.90 -18.70 -11.06
C PHE A 123 -7.94 -19.23 -12.12
N GLN A 124 -7.82 -20.55 -12.24
CA GLN A 124 -7.25 -21.16 -13.45
C GLN A 124 -8.07 -20.66 -14.65
N GLN A 125 -7.38 -20.28 -15.72
CA GLN A 125 -8.00 -19.87 -16.97
C GLN A 125 -9.07 -20.90 -17.35
N ARG A 126 -10.32 -20.45 -17.48
CA ARG A 126 -11.34 -21.25 -18.17
C ARG A 126 -10.83 -21.41 -19.59
N GLY A 127 -10.41 -22.62 -19.94
CA GLY A 127 -10.10 -23.02 -21.32
C GLY A 127 -11.34 -22.96 -22.20
#